data_AF-A0A7S2YY00-F1
#
_entry.id   AF-A0A7S2YY00-F1
#
_cell.length_a   1.000
_cell.length_b   1.000
_cell.length_c   1.000
_cell.angle_alpha   90.00
_cell.angle_beta   90.00
_cell.angle_gamma   90.00
#
_symmetry.space_group_name_H-M   'P 1'
#
loop_
_entity.id
_entity.type
_entity.pdbx_description
1 polymer ?
#
loop_
_entity_poly.entity_id
_entity_poly.type
_entity_poly.pdbx_seq_one_letter_code
_entity_poly.pdbx_strand_id
1 'polypeptide(L)'
;VDDAIRRAGRLEKDIVLLPPGRQERAQMLRTMLSRRQREAAVDNQAAAKFDDQQLVDTLAARTAGYTPADLTELVRRGTHDDDWIKALSAVRPSSLRGVAVTEENDEASGQMTYDVLSACASESTRRALRRAVLMRFTHPKSMA
;
A
#
# COMPACT_ATOMS: atom_id res chain seq x y z
N VAL A 1 8.09 17.13 -15.20
CA VAL A 1 7.26 18.35 -15.23
C VAL A 1 8.21 19.51 -15.49
N ASP A 2 7.84 20.44 -16.38
CA ASP A 2 8.68 21.59 -16.71
C ASP A 2 8.76 22.56 -15.52
N ASP A 3 9.97 23.02 -15.19
CA ASP A 3 10.23 23.96 -14.08
C ASP A 3 9.52 25.30 -14.28
N ALA A 4 9.27 25.73 -15.51
CA ALA A 4 8.52 26.94 -15.81
C ALA A 4 7.09 26.89 -15.24
N ILE A 5 6.52 25.68 -15.06
CA ILE A 5 5.17 25.49 -14.51
C ILE A 5 5.17 25.59 -12.98
N ARG A 6 6.32 25.35 -12.33
CA ARG A 6 6.49 25.41 -10.86
C ARG A 6 6.84 26.81 -10.32
N ARG A 7 6.97 27.80 -11.20
CA ARG A 7 7.25 29.18 -10.80
C ARG A 7 6.05 29.81 -10.08
N ALA A 8 6.32 30.80 -9.23
CA ALA A 8 5.30 31.55 -8.49
C ALA A 8 4.20 32.09 -9.43
N GLY A 9 2.93 32.01 -8.99
CA GLY A 9 1.78 32.37 -9.81
C GLY A 9 1.28 31.28 -10.79
N ARG A 10 1.83 30.06 -10.71
CA ARG A 10 1.37 28.87 -11.45
C ARG A 10 1.12 27.70 -10.50
N LEU A 11 1.83 26.56 -10.65
CA LEU A 11 1.80 25.44 -9.71
C LEU A 11 2.83 25.67 -8.61
N GLU A 12 2.48 26.56 -7.70
CA GLU A 12 3.35 27.06 -6.65
C GLU A 12 3.45 26.14 -5.41
N LYS A 13 2.54 25.16 -5.29
CA LYS A 13 2.52 24.21 -4.16
C LYS A 13 2.54 22.78 -4.68
N ASP A 14 3.47 22.00 -4.13
CA ASP A 14 3.53 20.57 -4.35
C ASP A 14 2.79 19.84 -3.22
N ILE A 15 1.95 18.87 -3.60
CA ILE A 15 1.33 17.91 -2.68
C ILE A 15 1.92 16.55 -3.00
N VAL A 16 2.76 16.04 -2.10
CA VAL A 16 3.37 14.71 -2.25
C VAL A 16 2.40 13.66 -1.75
N LEU A 17 2.02 12.74 -2.63
CA LEU A 17 1.21 11.57 -2.28
C LEU A 17 2.14 10.41 -1.91
N LEU A 18 2.00 9.91 -0.69
CA LEU A 18 2.76 8.76 -0.21
C LEU A 18 2.01 7.44 -0.50
N PRO A 19 2.73 6.32 -0.65
CA PRO A 19 2.10 5.01 -0.71
C PRO A 19 1.28 4.73 0.55
N PRO A 20 0.13 4.05 0.44
CA PRO A 20 -0.75 3.82 1.58
C PRO A 20 -0.10 2.90 2.61
N GLY A 21 -0.23 3.26 3.88
CA GLY A 21 0.13 2.44 5.03
C GLY A 21 -0.80 1.23 5.19
N ARG A 22 -0.45 0.30 6.08
CA ARG A 22 -1.22 -0.95 6.29
C ARG A 22 -2.71 -0.71 6.58
N GLN A 23 -3.02 0.24 7.48
CA GLN A 23 -4.41 0.55 7.85
C GLN A 23 -5.19 1.17 6.69
N GLU A 24 -4.54 2.03 5.91
CA GLU A 24 -5.15 2.65 4.73
C GLU A 24 -5.42 1.60 3.64
N ARG A 25 -4.48 0.68 3.40
CA ARG A 25 -4.69 -0.46 2.50
C ARG A 25 -5.85 -1.34 2.95
N ALA A 26 -5.96 -1.65 4.25
CA ALA A 26 -7.08 -2.40 4.80
C ALA A 26 -8.42 -1.69 4.55
N GLN A 27 -8.48 -0.37 4.75
CA GLN A 27 -9.67 0.42 4.47
C GLN A 27 -10.05 0.40 2.99
N MET A 28 -9.08 0.59 2.10
CA MET A 28 -9.27 0.52 0.64
C MET A 28 -9.80 -0.86 0.23
N LEU A 29 -9.20 -1.94 0.74
CA LEU A 29 -9.61 -3.31 0.46
C LEU A 29 -11.06 -3.57 0.91
N ARG A 30 -11.46 -3.14 2.13
CA ARG A 30 -12.85 -3.25 2.59
C ARG A 30 -13.82 -2.56 1.63
N THR A 31 -13.49 -1.35 1.20
CA THR A 31 -14.34 -0.58 0.27
C THR A 31 -14.45 -1.28 -1.08
N MET A 32 -13.35 -1.77 -1.64
CA MET A 32 -13.32 -2.46 -2.93
C MET A 32 -14.08 -3.79 -2.88
N LEU A 33 -13.88 -4.59 -1.84
CA LEU A 33 -14.57 -5.87 -1.65
C LEU A 33 -16.08 -5.67 -1.41
N SER A 34 -16.46 -4.68 -0.60
CA SER A 34 -17.88 -4.34 -0.39
C SER A 34 -18.54 -3.84 -1.67
N ARG A 35 -17.82 -3.09 -2.51
CA ARG A 35 -18.33 -2.68 -3.82
C ARG A 35 -18.57 -3.89 -4.72
N ARG A 36 -17.62 -4.82 -4.78
CA ARG A 36 -17.75 -6.02 -5.61
C ARG A 36 -18.89 -6.93 -5.15
N GLN A 37 -19.07 -7.12 -3.84
CA GLN A 37 -20.21 -7.88 -3.30
C GLN A 37 -21.54 -7.25 -3.71
N ARG A 38 -21.64 -5.91 -3.68
CA ARG A 38 -22.82 -5.20 -4.18
C ARG A 38 -23.07 -5.41 -5.67
N GLU A 39 -22.02 -5.41 -6.48
CA GLU A 39 -22.13 -5.66 -7.93
C GLU A 39 -22.53 -7.11 -8.24
N ALA A 40 -22.21 -8.07 -7.37
CA ALA A 40 -22.60 -9.46 -7.51
C ALA A 40 -24.02 -9.78 -6.98
N ALA A 41 -24.56 -8.94 -6.09
CA ALA A 41 -25.92 -9.09 -5.59
C ALA A 41 -26.92 -8.65 -6.67
N VAL A 42 -27.52 -9.63 -7.37
CA VAL A 42 -28.43 -9.43 -8.51
C VAL A 42 -29.73 -8.72 -8.12
N ASP A 43 -30.15 -8.81 -6.85
CA ASP A 43 -31.37 -8.20 -6.35
C ASP A 43 -31.06 -7.29 -5.16
N ASN A 44 -31.62 -6.07 -5.17
CA ASN A 44 -31.46 -4.96 -4.22
C ASN A 44 -31.82 -5.30 -2.75
N GLN A 45 -31.18 -6.30 -2.15
CA GLN A 45 -31.17 -6.50 -0.70
C GLN A 45 -29.97 -5.76 -0.13
N ALA A 46 -30.23 -5.01 0.95
CA ALA A 46 -29.32 -4.08 1.59
C ALA A 46 -27.87 -4.57 1.57
N ALA A 47 -27.01 -3.77 0.93
CA ALA A 47 -25.59 -4.02 0.75
C ALA A 47 -24.95 -4.58 2.03
N ALA A 48 -24.70 -5.89 2.07
CA ALA A 48 -23.92 -6.48 3.14
C ALA A 48 -22.51 -5.85 3.09
N LYS A 49 -22.09 -5.30 4.21
CA LYS A 49 -20.71 -4.84 4.39
C LYS A 49 -19.81 -6.08 4.30
N PHE A 50 -18.69 -5.97 3.60
CA PHE A 50 -17.70 -7.04 3.61
C PHE A 50 -17.20 -7.27 5.05
N ASP A 51 -17.48 -8.45 5.61
CA ASP A 51 -17.28 -8.74 7.04
C ASP A 51 -16.07 -9.63 7.35
N ASP A 52 -15.36 -10.11 6.32
CA ASP A 52 -14.17 -10.94 6.53
C ASP A 52 -12.95 -10.06 6.89
N GLN A 53 -12.88 -9.72 8.17
CA GLN A 53 -11.82 -8.92 8.74
C GLN A 53 -10.45 -9.62 8.69
N GLN A 54 -10.42 -10.95 8.82
CA GLN A 54 -9.17 -11.73 8.80
C GLN A 54 -8.54 -11.71 7.41
N LEU A 55 -9.33 -11.88 6.36
CA LEU A 55 -8.85 -11.77 4.98
C LEU A 55 -8.29 -10.37 4.72
N VAL A 56 -9.02 -9.32 5.11
CA VAL A 56 -8.58 -7.92 4.91
C VAL A 56 -7.23 -7.66 5.59
N ASP A 57 -7.07 -8.09 6.85
CA ASP A 57 -5.83 -7.86 7.60
C ASP A 57 -4.65 -8.65 7.02
N THR A 58 -4.92 -9.85 6.51
CA THR A 58 -3.93 -10.71 5.83
C THR A 58 -3.50 -10.09 4.51
N LEU A 59 -4.44 -9.67 3.66
CA LEU A 59 -4.15 -9.01 2.39
C LEU A 59 -3.42 -7.68 2.61
N ALA A 60 -3.84 -6.86 3.59
CA ALA A 60 -3.19 -5.59 3.89
C ALA A 60 -1.74 -5.77 4.38
N ALA A 61 -1.46 -6.84 5.14
CA ALA A 61 -0.10 -7.18 5.57
C ALA A 61 0.79 -7.64 4.41
N ARG A 62 0.23 -8.38 3.44
CA ARG A 62 0.98 -8.92 2.29
C ARG A 62 1.12 -7.97 1.10
N THR A 63 0.41 -6.85 1.10
CA THR A 63 0.38 -5.88 0.00
C THR A 63 1.20 -4.61 0.29
N ALA A 64 2.31 -4.73 1.02
CA ALA A 64 3.21 -3.61 1.25
C ALA A 64 3.74 -3.04 -0.08
N GLY A 65 3.65 -1.71 -0.25
CA GLY A 65 4.06 -1.03 -1.48
C GLY A 65 3.04 -1.11 -2.63
N TYR A 66 1.88 -1.75 -2.44
CA TYR A 66 0.81 -1.73 -3.44
C TYR A 66 0.15 -0.35 -3.47
N THR A 67 -0.09 0.14 -4.69
CA THR A 67 -0.89 1.35 -4.94
C THR A 67 -2.39 1.00 -4.99
N PRO A 68 -3.30 1.99 -4.95
CA PRO A 68 -4.73 1.74 -5.13
C PRO A 68 -5.06 0.99 -6.44
N ALA A 69 -4.29 1.23 -7.50
CA ALA A 69 -4.44 0.52 -8.77
C ALA A 69 -4.07 -0.96 -8.65
N ASP A 70 -2.96 -1.28 -7.97
CA ASP A 70 -2.54 -2.66 -7.75
C ASP A 70 -3.54 -3.43 -6.86
N LEU A 71 -4.05 -2.78 -5.81
CA LEU A 71 -5.09 -3.37 -4.95
C LEU A 71 -6.39 -3.63 -5.71
N THR A 72 -6.77 -2.73 -6.62
CA THR A 72 -7.93 -2.92 -7.50
C THR A 72 -7.75 -4.14 -8.39
N GLU A 73 -6.57 -4.29 -9.00
CA GLU A 73 -6.25 -5.44 -9.84
C GLU A 73 -6.19 -6.75 -9.03
N LEU A 74 -5.70 -6.69 -7.79
CA LEU A 74 -5.71 -7.82 -6.86
C LEU A 74 -7.15 -8.26 -6.56
N VAL A 75 -8.03 -7.32 -6.19
CA VAL A 75 -9.44 -7.60 -5.88
C VAL A 75 -10.21 -8.09 -7.11
N ARG A 76 -9.85 -7.62 -8.30
CA ARG A 76 -10.43 -8.10 -9.56
C ARG A 76 -10.10 -9.58 -9.81
N ARG A 77 -8.91 -10.03 -9.41
CA ARG A 77 -8.43 -11.41 -9.66
C ARG A 77 -8.82 -12.41 -8.58
N GLY A 78 -8.72 -12.05 -7.31
CA GLY A 78 -9.01 -12.99 -6.23
C GLY A 78 -10.51 -13.18 -6.08
N THR A 79 -11.04 -14.38 -6.33
CA THR A 79 -12.49 -14.65 -6.19
C THR A 79 -12.83 -15.48 -4.96
N HIS A 80 -11.94 -16.39 -4.57
CA HIS A 80 -12.04 -17.28 -3.41
C HIS A 80 -10.68 -17.35 -2.67
N ASP A 81 -10.65 -18.03 -1.53
CA ASP A 81 -9.47 -18.14 -0.65
C ASP A 81 -8.19 -18.61 -1.38
N ASP A 82 -8.30 -19.66 -2.20
CA ASP A 82 -7.18 -20.19 -2.98
C ASP A 82 -6.74 -19.25 -4.12
N ASP A 83 -7.64 -18.39 -4.60
CA ASP A 83 -7.34 -17.44 -5.66
C ASP A 83 -6.57 -16.24 -5.14
N TRP A 84 -6.68 -15.87 -3.87
CA TRP A 84 -5.94 -14.74 -3.30
C TRP A 84 -4.43 -14.99 -3.33
N ILE A 85 -3.99 -16.22 -3.10
CA ILE A 85 -2.57 -16.59 -3.16
C ILE A 85 -2.06 -16.47 -4.60
N LYS A 86 -2.85 -16.97 -5.57
CA LYS A 86 -2.54 -16.84 -7.00
C LYS A 86 -2.56 -15.39 -7.47
N ALA A 87 -3.51 -14.59 -6.98
CA ALA A 87 -3.61 -13.18 -7.30
C ALA A 87 -2.43 -12.38 -6.74
N LEU A 88 -2.00 -12.66 -5.50
CA LEU A 88 -0.84 -12.02 -4.89
C LEU A 88 0.45 -12.30 -5.67
N SER A 89 0.64 -13.53 -6.16
CA SER A 89 1.80 -13.88 -6.99
C SER A 89 1.73 -13.29 -8.40
N ALA A 90 0.53 -13.11 -8.95
CA ALA A 90 0.35 -12.57 -10.30
C ALA A 90 0.41 -11.03 -10.37
N VAL A 91 -0.01 -10.32 -9.32
CA VAL A 91 -0.04 -8.86 -9.30
C VAL A 91 1.28 -8.32 -8.76
N ARG A 92 2.14 -7.85 -9.66
CA ARG A 92 3.38 -7.14 -9.29
C ARG A 92 3.05 -5.71 -8.82
N PRO A 93 3.48 -5.29 -7.62
CA PRO A 93 3.23 -3.95 -7.11
C PRO A 93 3.92 -2.89 -7.97
N SER A 94 3.24 -1.76 -8.16
CA SER A 94 3.73 -0.66 -8.98
C SER A 94 5.02 -0.05 -8.44
N SER A 95 5.24 -0.08 -7.12
CA SER A 95 6.50 0.34 -6.48
C SER A 95 7.73 -0.44 -6.98
N LEU A 96 7.54 -1.65 -7.52
CA LEU A 96 8.61 -2.49 -8.06
C LEU A 96 8.73 -2.43 -9.59
N ARG A 97 7.83 -1.75 -10.32
CA ARG A 97 7.79 -1.78 -11.80
C ARG A 97 8.86 -0.92 -12.47
N GLY A 98 9.44 0.05 -11.77
CA GLY A 98 10.46 0.97 -12.29
C GLY A 98 11.91 0.50 -12.11
N VAL A 99 12.13 -0.65 -11.47
CA VAL A 99 13.48 -1.24 -11.37
C VAL A 99 13.77 -1.93 -12.71
N ALA A 100 14.22 -1.16 -13.69
CA ALA A 100 15.00 -1.73 -14.77
C ALA A 100 16.27 -2.29 -14.13
N VAL A 101 16.43 -3.61 -14.13
CA VAL A 101 17.72 -4.23 -13.85
C VAL A 101 18.61 -3.86 -15.04
N THR A 102 19.21 -2.68 -15.00
CA THR A 102 20.35 -2.39 -15.86
C THR A 102 21.52 -3.17 -15.29
N GLU A 103 22.00 -4.17 -16.04
CA GLU A 103 23.09 -5.09 -15.64
C GLU A 103 24.42 -4.39 -15.31
N GLU A 104 24.50 -3.05 -15.41
CA GLU A 104 25.70 -2.27 -15.19
C GLU A 104 25.71 -1.45 -13.89
N ASN A 105 24.66 -1.48 -13.06
CA ASN A 105 24.67 -0.83 -11.73
C ASN A 105 23.94 -1.69 -10.69
N ASP A 106 24.70 -2.37 -9.83
CA ASP A 106 24.24 -3.22 -8.72
C ASP A 106 23.47 -2.48 -7.59
N GLU A 107 23.10 -1.21 -7.80
CA GLU A 107 22.23 -0.48 -6.87
C GLU A 107 20.78 -0.59 -7.31
N ALA A 108 20.21 -1.78 -7.10
CA ALA A 108 18.77 -1.99 -7.18
C ALA A 108 18.08 -1.09 -6.16
N SER A 109 17.69 0.11 -6.59
CA SER A 109 16.84 1.07 -5.88
C SER A 109 15.39 0.57 -5.82
N GLY A 110 15.20 -0.71 -5.48
CA GLY A 110 13.92 -1.19 -5.01
C GLY A 110 13.55 -0.35 -3.80
N GLN A 111 12.41 0.32 -3.84
CA GLN A 111 11.92 1.10 -2.71
C GLN A 111 11.73 0.16 -1.52
N MET A 112 12.76 0.08 -0.66
CA MET A 112 12.72 -0.66 0.59
C MET A 112 11.69 0.02 1.48
N THR A 113 10.52 -0.60 1.62
CA THR A 113 9.51 -0.12 2.56
C THR A 113 9.93 -0.44 3.98
N TYR A 114 9.47 0.36 4.95
CA TYR A 114 9.74 0.12 6.36
C TYR A 114 9.30 -1.29 6.79
N ASP A 115 8.22 -1.81 6.22
CA ASP A 115 7.75 -3.18 6.51
C ASP A 115 8.83 -4.22 6.16
N VAL A 116 9.53 -4.06 5.02
CA VAL A 116 10.62 -4.97 4.60
C VAL A 116 11.89 -4.75 5.43
N LEU A 117 12.28 -3.49 5.66
CA LEU A 117 13.42 -3.17 6.54
C LEU A 117 13.19 -3.70 7.96
N SER A 118 11.95 -3.63 8.44
CA SER A 118 11.57 -4.18 9.72
C SER A 118 11.74 -5.70 9.74
N ALA A 119 11.50 -6.42 8.65
CA ALA A 119 11.71 -7.86 8.62
C ALA A 119 13.21 -8.25 8.69
N CYS A 120 14.10 -7.45 8.09
CA CYS A 120 15.53 -7.77 7.93
C CYS A 120 16.46 -7.17 9.00
N ALA A 121 16.07 -6.07 9.66
CA ALA A 121 16.93 -5.39 10.63
C ALA A 121 16.91 -6.05 12.01
N SER A 122 18.04 -5.97 12.73
CA SER A 122 18.14 -6.39 14.14
C SER A 122 17.08 -5.68 14.98
N GLU A 123 16.55 -6.36 16.00
CA GLU A 123 15.49 -5.81 16.85
C GLU A 123 15.92 -4.52 17.54
N SER A 124 17.20 -4.41 17.92
CA SER A 124 17.80 -3.20 18.47
C SER A 124 17.76 -2.02 17.49
N THR A 125 18.22 -2.22 16.25
CA THR A 125 18.23 -1.20 15.20
C THR A 125 16.81 -0.75 14.85
N ARG A 126 15.88 -1.71 14.74
CA ARG A 126 14.48 -1.46 14.44
C ARG A 126 13.82 -0.60 15.53
N ARG A 127 14.07 -0.93 16.80
CA ARG A 127 13.54 -0.18 17.95
C ARG A 127 14.12 1.22 18.03
N ALA A 128 15.42 1.37 17.76
CA ALA A 128 16.10 2.67 17.72
C ALA A 128 15.55 3.57 16.62
N LEU A 129 15.44 3.06 15.38
CA LEU A 129 14.87 3.82 14.25
C LEU A 129 13.40 4.15 14.47
N ARG A 130 12.60 3.20 14.99
CA ARG A 130 11.20 3.44 15.31
C ARG A 130 11.05 4.59 16.31
N ARG A 131 11.85 4.59 17.37
CA ARG A 131 11.82 5.63 18.41
C ARG A 131 12.34 6.98 17.91
N ALA A 132 13.45 6.98 17.17
CA ALA A 132 14.11 8.22 16.72
C ALA A 132 13.35 8.93 15.59
N VAL A 133 12.72 8.17 14.69
CA VAL A 133 12.10 8.72 13.48
C VAL A 133 10.58 8.55 13.53
N LEU A 134 10.06 7.31 13.52
CA LEU A 134 8.62 7.05 13.34
C LEU A 134 7.73 7.56 14.48
N MET A 135 8.15 7.43 15.74
CA MET A 135 7.34 7.87 16.88
C MET A 135 7.14 9.39 16.90
N ARG A 136 8.09 10.17 16.36
CA ARG A 136 7.96 11.64 16.24
C ARG A 136 6.85 12.05 15.28
N PHE A 137 6.69 11.32 14.17
CA PHE A 137 5.67 11.62 13.16
C PHE A 137 4.30 11.02 13.50
N THR A 138 4.28 9.86 14.17
CA THR A 138 3.03 9.16 14.48
C THR A 138 2.36 9.60 15.77
N HIS A 139 3.12 10.12 16.75
CA HIS A 139 2.62 10.52 18.07
C HIS A 139 3.12 11.93 18.45
N PRO A 140 2.72 12.98 17.71
CA PRO A 140 3.27 14.33 17.90
C PRO A 140 3.00 14.94 19.28
N LYS A 141 1.96 14.47 19.99
CA LYS A 141 1.55 14.98 21.32
C LYS A 141 2.26 14.32 22.51
N SER A 142 3.04 13.26 22.29
CA SER A 142 3.69 12.49 23.37
C SER A 142 4.99 13.11 23.89
N MET A 143 5.41 14.27 23.36
CA MET A 143 6.69 14.91 23.68
C MET A 143 6.55 16.36 24.20
N ALA A 144 5.33 16.75 24.61
CA ALA A 144 5.09 17.97 25.37
C ALA A 144 5.14 17.68 26.87
#